data_AF-A0A831VAN0-F1
#
_entry.id   AF-A0A831VAN0-F1
#
_cell.length_a   1.000
_cell.length_b   1.000
_cell.length_c   1.000
_cell.angle_alpha   90.00
_cell.angle_beta   90.00
_cell.angle_gamma   90.00
#
_symmetry.space_group_name_H-M   'P 1'
#
loop_
_entity.id
_entity.type
_entity.pdbx_description
1 polymer ?
#
loop_
_entity_poly.entity_id
_entity_poly.type
_entity_poly.pdbx_seq_one_letter_code
_entity_poly.pdbx_strand_id
1 'polypeptide(L)'
;MPIRIKARGWRQRWSKAEATDLVANYFKHGEWTPLLTMWLGDGKAGRGEVLSGEYKLVISAKEPWRLGLSKNTRGALVATGKETFRKLREAAGAYGELLDLLRAHKWIDVKLATDDGFRAAYMLKTRKRNIDALPRKMYKRNDGEIPTERFSYAEDGQRRGAVVVAGVVMYLHLVSGRGGSLLAEYFTRNVGKTLEVAGRLESAGLRPNVVRFNADYVVYIATTDFLRLAERDEAVRRAMALYLAEKAKNGTPRQREVTEKILRRHPLFPLPIAFLLP
;
A
#
# COMPACT_ATOMS: atom_id res chain seq x y z
N MET A 1 -10.59 37.32 -30.01
CA MET A 1 -11.90 36.87 -30.56
C MET A 1 -12.50 35.83 -29.62
N PRO A 2 -13.79 35.90 -29.24
CA PRO A 2 -14.39 34.90 -28.36
C PRO A 2 -14.65 33.62 -29.16
N ILE A 3 -14.03 32.51 -28.75
CA ILE A 3 -14.23 31.20 -29.35
C ILE A 3 -15.62 30.70 -28.93
N ARG A 4 -16.60 30.76 -29.83
CA ARG A 4 -17.92 30.16 -29.65
C ARG A 4 -17.80 28.64 -29.76
N ILE A 5 -17.73 27.93 -28.63
CA ILE A 5 -17.88 26.47 -28.61
C ILE A 5 -19.34 26.14 -28.88
N LYS A 6 -19.67 25.92 -30.16
CA LYS A 6 -21.00 25.45 -30.60
C LYS A 6 -21.03 23.94 -30.43
N ALA A 7 -21.89 23.40 -29.57
CA ALA A 7 -22.14 21.97 -29.50
C ALA A 7 -22.65 21.51 -30.89
N ARG A 8 -21.83 20.73 -31.60
CA ARG A 8 -22.23 20.20 -32.90
C ARG A 8 -23.27 19.10 -32.68
N GLY A 9 -24.30 19.05 -33.52
CA GLY A 9 -25.45 18.16 -33.33
C GLY A 9 -25.03 16.70 -33.24
N TRP A 10 -25.75 15.91 -32.44
CA TRP A 10 -25.54 14.48 -32.21
C TRP A 10 -25.56 13.60 -33.48
N ARG A 11 -25.95 14.16 -34.63
CA ARG A 11 -25.91 13.53 -35.95
C ARG A 11 -24.51 13.53 -36.60
N GLN A 12 -23.58 14.35 -36.11
CA GLN A 12 -22.23 14.36 -36.65
C GLN A 12 -21.44 13.15 -36.14
N ARG A 13 -21.17 12.20 -37.04
CA ARG A 13 -20.32 11.05 -36.77
C ARG A 13 -18.85 11.46 -36.86
N TRP A 14 -18.15 11.29 -35.75
CA TRP A 14 -16.68 11.36 -35.70
C TRP A 14 -16.15 9.94 -35.60
N SER A 15 -15.07 9.63 -36.31
CA SER A 15 -14.31 8.42 -36.02
C SER A 15 -13.58 8.59 -34.68
N LYS A 16 -13.33 7.46 -33.99
CA LYS A 16 -12.55 7.49 -32.75
C LYS A 16 -11.13 8.03 -32.99
N ALA A 17 -10.57 7.81 -34.17
CA ALA A 17 -9.26 8.31 -34.58
C ALA A 17 -9.25 9.85 -34.68
N GLU A 18 -10.21 10.45 -35.39
CA GLU A 18 -10.32 11.92 -35.52
C GLU A 18 -10.53 12.60 -34.17
N ALA A 19 -11.38 12.02 -33.32
CA ALA A 19 -11.59 12.53 -31.96
C ALA A 19 -10.30 12.47 -31.13
N THR A 20 -9.51 11.40 -31.30
CA THR A 20 -8.23 11.22 -30.62
C THR A 20 -7.20 12.27 -31.08
N ASP A 21 -7.09 12.52 -32.40
CA ASP A 21 -6.17 13.53 -32.93
C ASP A 21 -6.55 14.93 -32.48
N LEU A 22 -7.84 15.22 -32.45
CA LEU A 22 -8.35 16.51 -31.99
C LEU A 22 -7.96 16.76 -30.52
N VAL A 23 -8.15 15.76 -29.65
CA VAL A 23 -7.73 15.85 -28.23
C VAL A 23 -6.22 16.04 -28.13
N ALA A 24 -5.43 15.27 -28.88
CA ALA A 24 -3.98 15.40 -28.87
C ALA A 24 -3.53 16.79 -29.35
N ASN A 25 -4.19 17.35 -30.37
CA ASN A 25 -3.87 18.67 -30.89
C ASN A 25 -4.18 19.78 -29.88
N TYR A 26 -5.37 19.76 -29.25
CA TYR A 26 -5.69 20.71 -28.18
C TYR A 26 -4.71 20.62 -27.02
N PHE A 27 -4.37 19.40 -26.60
CA PHE A 27 -3.42 19.19 -25.52
C PHE A 27 -2.03 19.76 -25.82
N LYS A 28 -1.53 19.60 -27.05
CA LYS A 28 -0.26 20.21 -27.51
C LYS A 28 -0.25 21.74 -27.43
N HIS A 29 -1.42 22.37 -27.53
CA HIS A 29 -1.59 23.81 -27.40
C HIS A 29 -1.91 24.26 -25.96
N GLY A 30 -1.82 23.34 -24.99
CA GLY A 30 -2.02 23.64 -23.57
C GLY A 30 -3.47 23.58 -23.09
N GLU A 31 -4.40 23.10 -23.92
CA GLU A 31 -5.82 22.96 -23.56
C GLU A 31 -6.09 21.59 -22.91
N TRP A 32 -6.42 21.61 -21.61
CA TRP A 32 -6.58 20.39 -20.81
C TRP A 32 -8.01 19.84 -20.78
N THR A 33 -9.01 20.65 -21.10
CA THR A 33 -10.43 20.26 -21.02
C THR A 33 -10.80 19.08 -21.93
N PRO A 34 -10.35 19.03 -23.21
CA PRO A 34 -10.61 17.86 -24.06
C PRO A 34 -9.93 16.60 -23.53
N LEU A 35 -8.72 16.75 -22.97
CA LEU A 35 -7.98 15.64 -22.37
C LEU A 35 -8.66 15.11 -21.10
N LEU A 36 -9.13 15.99 -20.22
CA LEU A 36 -9.93 15.65 -19.05
C LEU A 36 -11.15 14.83 -19.47
N THR A 37 -11.89 15.30 -20.48
CA THR A 37 -13.09 14.63 -20.98
C THR A 37 -12.78 13.22 -21.48
N MET A 38 -11.73 13.09 -22.31
CA MET A 38 -11.30 11.80 -22.83
C MET A 38 -10.84 10.85 -21.72
N TRP A 39 -10.11 11.36 -20.72
CA TRP A 39 -9.65 10.54 -19.60
C TRP A 39 -10.80 10.11 -18.67
N LEU A 40 -11.80 10.96 -18.44
CA LEU A 40 -12.99 10.58 -17.68
C LEU A 40 -13.75 9.42 -18.33
N GLY A 41 -13.80 9.36 -19.66
CA GLY A 41 -14.35 8.22 -20.41
C GLY A 41 -13.40 7.02 -20.47
N ASP A 42 -12.31 7.16 -21.22
CA ASP A 42 -11.41 6.07 -21.63
C ASP A 42 -10.13 5.95 -20.78
N GLY A 43 -9.97 6.80 -19.78
CA GLY A 43 -8.81 6.80 -18.88
C GLY A 43 -8.75 5.64 -17.91
N LYS A 44 -7.54 5.23 -17.54
CA LYS A 44 -7.28 4.32 -16.42
C LYS A 44 -7.12 5.11 -15.13
N ALA A 45 -7.75 4.63 -14.07
CA ALA A 45 -7.65 5.18 -12.72
C ALA A 45 -6.92 4.18 -11.81
N GLY A 46 -5.72 4.55 -11.37
CA GLY A 46 -4.90 3.75 -10.46
C GLY A 46 -4.90 4.37 -9.06
N ARG A 47 -5.96 4.16 -8.26
CA ARG A 47 -6.02 4.73 -6.90
C ARG A 47 -4.82 4.31 -6.04
N GLY A 48 -4.40 3.04 -6.12
CA GLY A 48 -3.22 2.55 -5.42
C GLY A 48 -1.94 3.28 -5.83
N GLU A 49 -1.77 3.54 -7.14
CA GLU A 49 -0.64 4.28 -7.69
C GLU A 49 -0.63 5.74 -7.18
N VAL A 50 -1.79 6.42 -7.21
CA VAL A 50 -1.92 7.78 -6.67
C VAL A 50 -1.59 7.82 -5.17
N LEU A 51 -2.00 6.80 -4.41
CA LEU A 51 -1.72 6.70 -2.98
C LEU A 51 -0.25 6.35 -2.67
N SER A 52 0.45 5.65 -3.56
CA SER A 52 1.90 5.39 -3.44
C SER A 52 2.77 6.53 -3.98
N GLY A 53 2.17 7.58 -4.55
CA GLY A 53 2.88 8.73 -5.12
C GLY A 53 3.28 8.55 -6.58
N GLU A 54 2.81 7.49 -7.23
CA GLU A 54 2.97 7.28 -8.66
C GLU A 54 1.85 7.97 -9.45
N TYR A 55 2.15 9.14 -9.98
CA TYR A 55 1.19 9.95 -10.75
C TYR A 55 1.37 9.71 -12.24
N LYS A 56 0.47 8.93 -12.84
CA LYS A 56 0.47 8.59 -14.27
C LYS A 56 -0.91 8.81 -14.88
N LEU A 57 -0.98 9.60 -15.94
CA LEU A 57 -2.19 9.81 -16.71
C LEU A 57 -2.19 8.89 -17.94
N VAL A 58 -3.01 7.84 -17.89
CA VAL A 58 -3.06 6.81 -18.94
C VAL A 58 -4.45 6.75 -19.56
N ILE A 59 -4.51 6.75 -20.89
CA ILE A 59 -5.74 6.62 -21.68
C ILE A 59 -5.71 5.35 -22.51
N SER A 60 -6.83 4.62 -22.52
CA SER A 60 -6.96 3.44 -23.36
C SER A 60 -7.36 3.81 -24.79
N ALA A 61 -6.54 3.41 -25.75
CA ALA A 61 -6.75 3.68 -27.17
C ALA A 61 -6.28 2.50 -28.03
N LYS A 62 -6.90 2.31 -29.20
CA LYS A 62 -6.45 1.30 -30.19
C LYS A 62 -5.09 1.67 -30.78
N GLU A 63 -4.83 2.97 -30.94
CA GLU A 63 -3.61 3.53 -31.50
C GLU A 63 -2.96 4.47 -30.47
N PRO A 64 -2.36 3.93 -29.40
CA PRO A 64 -1.89 4.73 -28.26
C PRO A 64 -0.81 5.77 -28.62
N TRP A 65 -0.02 5.53 -29.67
CA TRP A 65 1.00 6.44 -30.16
C TRP A 65 0.45 7.78 -30.68
N ARG A 66 -0.86 7.87 -30.96
CA ARG A 66 -1.50 9.13 -31.41
C ARG A 66 -1.75 10.12 -30.26
N LEU A 67 -1.75 9.64 -29.00
CA LEU A 67 -1.98 10.45 -27.80
C LEU A 67 -0.73 10.70 -26.96
N GLY A 68 0.21 9.76 -26.96
CA GLY A 68 1.39 9.82 -26.09
C GLY A 68 2.26 8.59 -26.23
N LEU A 69 3.10 8.36 -25.22
CA LEU A 69 4.00 7.20 -25.21
C LEU A 69 3.19 5.92 -25.04
N SER A 70 3.45 4.92 -25.89
CA SER A 70 2.83 3.60 -25.76
C SER A 70 3.34 2.92 -24.49
N LYS A 71 2.49 2.84 -23.46
CA LYS A 71 2.77 2.16 -22.19
C LYS A 71 2.54 0.65 -22.31
N ASN A 72 1.55 0.26 -23.11
CA ASN A 72 1.24 -1.13 -23.47
C ASN A 72 0.44 -1.15 -24.78
N THR A 73 0.05 -2.34 -25.26
CA THR A 73 -0.63 -2.55 -26.54
C THR A 73 -1.85 -1.65 -26.77
N ARG A 74 -2.53 -1.17 -25.71
CA ARG A 74 -3.73 -0.31 -25.82
C ARG A 74 -3.74 0.88 -24.86
N GLY A 75 -2.59 1.31 -24.38
CA GLY A 75 -2.48 2.30 -23.30
C GLY A 75 -1.49 3.39 -23.65
N ALA A 76 -1.97 4.61 -23.80
CA ALA A 76 -1.14 5.79 -23.99
C ALA A 76 -0.85 6.42 -22.63
N LEU A 77 0.43 6.53 -22.26
CA LEU A 77 0.88 7.42 -21.19
C LEU A 77 0.94 8.83 -21.75
N VAL A 78 0.03 9.68 -21.30
CA VAL A 78 -0.14 11.05 -21.83
C VAL A 78 0.67 12.05 -21.03
N ALA A 79 0.71 11.90 -19.70
CA ALA A 79 1.45 12.77 -18.81
C ALA A 79 1.75 12.10 -17.46
N THR A 80 2.72 12.63 -16.71
CA THR A 80 3.15 12.12 -15.40
C THR A 80 3.32 13.25 -14.37
N GLY A 81 3.44 12.89 -13.10
CA GLY A 81 3.70 13.84 -12.01
C GLY A 81 2.44 14.43 -11.37
N LYS A 82 2.57 14.90 -10.13
CA LYS A 82 1.46 15.49 -9.33
C LYS A 82 0.81 16.67 -10.06
N GLU A 83 1.63 17.45 -10.75
CA GLU A 83 1.24 18.61 -11.54
C GLU A 83 0.21 18.31 -12.63
N THR A 84 0.29 17.12 -13.24
CA THR A 84 -0.68 16.68 -14.25
C THR A 84 -2.10 16.61 -13.67
N PHE A 85 -2.24 16.10 -12.45
CA PHE A 85 -3.54 16.02 -11.78
C PHE A 85 -4.04 17.40 -11.33
N ARG A 86 -3.12 18.33 -10.98
CA ARG A 86 -3.48 19.72 -10.69
C ARG A 86 -4.10 20.39 -11.93
N LYS A 87 -3.45 20.25 -13.09
CA LYS A 87 -3.98 20.79 -14.35
C LYS A 87 -5.32 20.18 -14.75
N LEU A 88 -5.52 18.88 -14.54
CA LEU A 88 -6.84 18.25 -14.73
C LEU A 88 -7.91 18.81 -13.80
N ARG A 89 -7.56 19.09 -12.55
CA ARG A 89 -8.47 19.70 -11.59
C ARG A 89 -8.84 21.12 -11.99
N GLU A 90 -7.87 21.91 -12.46
CA GLU A 90 -8.09 23.26 -12.97
C GLU A 90 -8.96 23.25 -14.24
N ALA A 91 -8.69 22.35 -15.19
CA ALA A 91 -9.48 22.22 -16.42
C ALA A 91 -10.93 21.79 -16.15
N ALA A 92 -11.20 21.10 -15.03
CA ALA A 92 -12.56 20.76 -14.65
C ALA A 92 -13.38 22.01 -14.30
N GLY A 93 -12.75 23.06 -13.73
CA GLY A 93 -13.44 24.28 -13.33
C GLY A 93 -14.75 23.99 -12.57
N ALA A 94 -15.84 24.65 -12.98
CA ALA A 94 -17.18 24.44 -12.42
C ALA A 94 -17.72 23.00 -12.60
N TYR A 95 -17.28 22.28 -13.65
CA TYR A 95 -17.66 20.88 -13.84
C TYR A 95 -17.11 19.97 -12.73
N GLY A 96 -16.05 20.39 -12.03
CA GLY A 96 -15.52 19.71 -10.85
C GLY A 96 -16.52 19.58 -9.71
N GLU A 97 -17.42 20.56 -9.53
CA GLU A 97 -18.48 20.52 -8.52
C GLU A 97 -19.50 19.43 -8.82
N LEU A 98 -19.87 19.29 -10.10
CA LEU A 98 -20.73 18.20 -10.56
C LEU A 98 -20.06 16.83 -10.32
N LEU A 99 -18.77 16.71 -10.63
CA LEU A 99 -18.02 15.47 -10.39
C LEU A 99 -17.92 15.13 -8.89
N ASP A 100 -17.88 16.15 -8.03
CA ASP A 100 -17.93 16.00 -6.58
C ASP A 100 -19.29 15.49 -6.11
N LEU A 101 -20.39 16.08 -6.61
CA LEU A 101 -21.75 15.64 -6.32
C LEU A 101 -21.99 14.19 -6.79
N LEU A 102 -21.53 13.86 -8.00
CA LEU A 102 -21.63 12.51 -8.56
C LEU A 102 -20.68 11.51 -7.91
N ARG A 103 -19.72 11.99 -7.09
CA ARG A 103 -18.68 11.18 -6.45
C ARG A 103 -17.95 10.29 -7.47
N ALA A 104 -17.65 10.86 -8.63
CA ALA A 104 -17.10 10.12 -9.76
C ALA A 104 -15.80 9.42 -9.36
N HIS A 105 -15.69 8.11 -9.63
CA HIS A 105 -14.59 7.27 -9.15
C HIS A 105 -13.21 7.81 -9.54
N LYS A 106 -13.07 8.25 -10.80
CA LYS A 106 -11.83 8.84 -11.35
C LYS A 106 -11.54 10.23 -10.78
N TRP A 107 -12.58 11.01 -10.49
CA TRP A 107 -12.45 12.34 -9.89
C TRP A 107 -11.95 12.29 -8.45
N ILE A 108 -12.37 11.28 -7.68
CA ILE A 108 -11.80 11.02 -6.35
C ILE A 108 -10.28 10.85 -6.42
N ASP A 109 -9.78 10.15 -7.44
CA ASP A 109 -8.34 9.94 -7.59
C ASP A 109 -7.61 11.27 -7.93
N VAL A 110 -8.23 12.17 -8.70
CA VAL A 110 -7.72 13.54 -8.92
C VAL A 110 -7.63 14.31 -7.62
N LYS A 111 -8.66 14.25 -6.76
CA LYS A 111 -8.65 14.91 -5.45
C LYS A 111 -7.60 14.31 -4.51
N LEU A 112 -7.44 12.99 -4.50
CA LEU A 112 -6.39 12.32 -3.74
C LEU A 112 -4.97 12.72 -4.16
N ALA A 113 -4.80 13.12 -5.42
CA ALA A 113 -3.52 13.59 -5.94
C ALA A 113 -3.25 15.08 -5.68
N THR A 114 -4.29 15.90 -5.46
CA THR A 114 -4.18 17.37 -5.48
C THR A 114 -4.59 18.07 -4.18
N ASP A 115 -5.35 17.39 -3.32
CA ASP A 115 -5.81 17.92 -2.04
C ASP A 115 -5.26 17.02 -0.92
N ASP A 116 -4.22 17.52 -0.26
CA ASP A 116 -3.52 16.77 0.79
C ASP A 116 -4.42 16.57 2.03
N GLY A 117 -5.35 17.49 2.30
CA GLY A 117 -6.34 17.36 3.38
C GLY A 117 -7.39 16.28 3.07
N PHE A 118 -7.92 16.29 1.85
CA PHE A 118 -8.81 15.23 1.37
C PHE A 118 -8.12 13.87 1.37
N ARG A 119 -6.86 13.81 0.95
CA ARG A 119 -6.03 12.60 0.99
C ARG A 119 -5.85 12.09 2.43
N ALA A 120 -5.50 12.96 3.37
CA ALA A 120 -5.35 12.58 4.77
C ALA A 120 -6.66 12.06 5.37
N ALA A 121 -7.78 12.76 5.14
CA ALA A 121 -9.10 12.35 5.60
C ALA A 121 -9.55 11.01 4.97
N TYR A 122 -9.26 10.82 3.68
CA TYR A 122 -9.54 9.56 3.00
C TYR A 122 -8.75 8.40 3.60
N MET A 123 -7.46 8.59 3.88
CA MET A 123 -6.62 7.57 4.53
C MET A 123 -7.12 7.23 5.94
N LEU A 124 -7.47 8.24 6.74
CA LEU A 124 -8.03 8.04 8.08
C LEU A 124 -9.35 7.27 8.03
N LYS A 125 -10.24 7.64 7.11
CA LYS A 125 -11.54 6.97 6.92
C LYS A 125 -11.39 5.55 6.40
N THR A 126 -10.44 5.30 5.52
CA THR A 126 -10.16 3.95 4.99
C THR A 126 -9.56 3.07 6.08
N ARG A 127 -8.63 3.60 6.88
CA ARG A 127 -8.09 2.92 8.07
C ARG A 127 -9.20 2.58 9.06
N LYS A 128 -10.07 3.54 9.39
CA LYS A 128 -11.23 3.35 10.28
C LYS A 128 -12.25 2.36 9.71
N ARG A 129 -12.60 2.44 8.42
CA ARG A 129 -13.47 1.45 7.76
C ARG A 129 -12.86 0.06 7.71
N ASN A 130 -11.54 -0.05 7.56
CA ASN A 130 -10.87 -1.34 7.64
C ASN A 130 -10.89 -1.90 9.07
N ILE A 131 -11.10 -1.07 10.10
CA ILE A 131 -11.33 -1.51 11.48
C ILE A 131 -12.82 -1.85 11.69
N ASP A 132 -13.74 -0.98 11.25
CA ASP A 132 -15.20 -1.09 11.46
C ASP A 132 -15.89 -2.12 10.53
N ALA A 133 -15.35 -2.41 9.35
CA ALA A 133 -15.91 -3.38 8.40
C ALA A 133 -15.53 -4.83 8.74
N LEU A 134 -14.54 -5.04 9.61
CA LEU A 134 -14.19 -6.36 10.12
C LEU A 134 -15.36 -7.00 10.90
N PRO A 135 -16.03 -6.30 11.83
CA PRO A 135 -17.20 -6.86 12.53
C PRO A 135 -18.49 -6.89 11.68
N ARG A 136 -18.73 -5.94 10.76
CA ARG A 136 -20.01 -5.87 9.99
C ARG A 136 -20.19 -6.93 8.90
N LYS A 137 -19.10 -7.50 8.36
CA LYS A 137 -19.19 -8.61 7.40
C LYS A 137 -19.43 -9.98 8.06
N MET A 138 -19.36 -10.07 9.39
CA MET A 138 -19.44 -11.33 10.13
C MET A 138 -20.87 -11.78 10.45
N TYR A 139 -21.84 -10.87 10.62
CA TYR A 139 -23.22 -11.24 10.95
C TYR A 139 -24.06 -11.81 9.79
N LYS A 140 -23.48 -12.00 8.60
CA LYS A 140 -24.20 -12.54 7.41
C LYS A 140 -23.67 -13.87 6.90
N ARG A 141 -22.69 -14.48 7.56
CA ARG A 141 -22.20 -15.81 7.19
C ARG A 141 -22.06 -16.66 8.44
N ASN A 142 -23.20 -17.19 8.87
CA ASN A 142 -23.23 -18.30 9.82
C ASN A 142 -22.60 -19.54 9.18
N ASP A 143 -21.76 -20.16 9.98
CA ASP A 143 -21.67 -21.59 10.26
C ASP A 143 -21.52 -22.53 9.05
N GLY A 144 -20.31 -23.05 8.91
CA GLY A 144 -20.00 -24.08 7.92
C GLY A 144 -18.52 -24.39 7.92
N GLU A 145 -18.15 -25.30 8.82
CA GLU A 145 -17.04 -26.28 8.75
C GLU A 145 -15.70 -25.89 8.12
N ILE A 146 -14.66 -26.10 8.92
CA ILE A 146 -13.25 -26.13 8.52
C ILE A 146 -13.05 -27.32 7.55
N PRO A 147 -12.35 -27.12 6.43
CA PRO A 147 -11.30 -28.09 6.11
C PRO A 147 -9.92 -27.43 6.01
N THR A 148 -9.02 -28.07 6.73
CA THR A 148 -7.57 -28.09 6.63
C THR A 148 -7.09 -28.12 5.18
N GLU A 149 -6.29 -27.14 4.75
CA GLU A 149 -5.41 -27.30 3.58
C GLU A 149 -4.11 -26.50 3.77
N ARG A 150 -3.02 -27.27 3.86
CA ARG A 150 -1.61 -26.83 3.91
C ARG A 150 -1.14 -26.46 2.50
N PHE A 151 -0.60 -25.25 2.30
CA PHE A 151 0.41 -24.91 1.28
C PHE A 151 1.15 -23.65 1.77
N SER A 152 2.35 -23.76 2.36
CA SER A 152 3.71 -23.82 1.76
C SER A 152 4.30 -22.44 1.44
N TYR A 153 4.85 -21.78 2.47
CA TYR A 153 6.05 -20.94 2.30
C TYR A 153 7.24 -21.82 2.65
N ALA A 154 8.24 -21.81 1.77
CA ALA A 154 9.40 -22.69 1.78
C ALA A 154 9.91 -23.03 3.19
N GLU A 155 9.98 -24.33 3.46
CA GLU A 155 10.80 -24.90 4.50
C GLU A 155 12.25 -24.47 4.25
N ASP A 156 12.77 -23.57 5.08
CA ASP A 156 14.20 -23.48 5.30
C ASP A 156 14.44 -23.10 6.77
N GLY A 157 14.82 -24.12 7.56
CA GLY A 157 15.29 -23.97 8.93
C GLY A 157 14.21 -24.08 10.03
N GLN A 158 13.73 -25.29 10.27
CA GLN A 158 13.34 -25.83 11.59
C GLN A 158 13.25 -24.79 12.75
N ARG A 159 12.10 -24.11 12.89
CA ARG A 159 11.65 -23.35 14.08
C ARG A 159 12.71 -22.47 14.79
N ARG A 160 13.56 -21.73 14.07
CA ARG A 160 14.44 -20.71 14.67
C ARG A 160 13.92 -19.32 14.39
N GLY A 161 13.40 -18.66 15.43
CA GLY A 161 12.78 -17.34 15.35
C GLY A 161 11.34 -17.29 15.86
N ALA A 162 10.82 -18.35 16.50
CA ALA A 162 9.57 -18.26 17.24
C ALA A 162 9.83 -17.65 18.63
N VAL A 163 8.94 -16.77 19.08
CA VAL A 163 8.93 -16.16 20.41
C VAL A 163 7.52 -16.20 20.96
N VAL A 164 7.36 -16.47 22.25
CA VAL A 164 6.05 -16.37 22.91
C VAL A 164 5.92 -14.99 23.51
N VAL A 165 4.91 -14.22 23.05
CA VAL A 165 4.63 -12.86 23.53
C VAL A 165 3.21 -12.84 24.08
N ALA A 166 3.07 -12.55 25.37
CA ALA A 166 1.78 -12.59 26.07
C ALA A 166 1.00 -13.91 25.87
N GLY A 167 1.69 -15.04 25.70
CA GLY A 167 1.10 -16.35 25.42
C GLY A 167 0.71 -16.60 23.96
N VAL A 168 1.10 -15.72 23.03
CA VAL A 168 0.94 -15.90 21.58
C VAL A 168 2.30 -16.26 20.96
N VAL A 169 2.34 -17.35 20.20
CA VAL A 169 3.55 -17.71 19.43
C VAL A 169 3.64 -16.79 18.21
N MET A 170 4.69 -15.96 18.15
CA MET A 170 4.98 -15.03 17.06
C MET A 170 6.33 -15.38 16.42
N TYR A 171 6.54 -14.96 15.17
CA TYR A 171 7.74 -15.22 14.39
C TYR A 171 8.53 -13.94 14.16
N LEU A 172 9.84 -14.03 14.31
CA LEU A 172 10.76 -12.92 14.17
C LEU A 172 11.11 -12.69 12.71
N HIS A 173 11.02 -11.42 12.29
CA HIS A 173 11.28 -11.02 10.91
C HIS A 173 12.14 -9.76 10.86
N LEU A 174 13.19 -9.79 10.01
CA LEU A 174 14.09 -8.66 9.80
C LEU A 174 13.60 -7.82 8.62
N VAL A 175 13.35 -6.54 8.88
CA VAL A 175 12.94 -5.58 7.85
C VAL A 175 14.10 -4.64 7.56
N SER A 176 14.48 -4.56 6.28
CA SER A 176 15.52 -3.64 5.82
C SER A 176 15.00 -2.20 5.77
N GLY A 177 15.77 -1.28 6.34
CA GLY A 177 15.53 0.16 6.27
C GLY A 177 16.79 0.90 6.71
N ARG A 178 16.73 2.23 6.83
CA ARG A 178 17.89 3.07 7.18
C ARG A 178 18.65 2.56 8.42
N GLY A 179 17.93 2.11 9.44
CA GLY A 179 18.50 1.47 10.64
C GLY A 179 18.24 -0.03 10.77
N GLY A 180 17.41 -0.64 9.92
CA GLY A 180 16.92 -2.00 10.14
C GLY A 180 15.85 -2.09 11.26
N SER A 181 15.05 -3.15 11.23
CA SER A 181 13.99 -3.39 12.23
C SER A 181 13.79 -4.89 12.45
N LEU A 182 13.38 -5.25 13.68
CA LEU A 182 13.05 -6.61 14.07
C LEU A 182 11.61 -6.62 14.54
N LEU A 183 10.74 -7.30 13.78
CA LEU A 183 9.33 -7.43 14.07
C LEU A 183 9.04 -8.81 14.65
N ALA A 184 8.03 -8.90 15.52
CA ALA A 184 7.39 -10.15 15.88
C ALA A 184 6.03 -10.21 15.19
N GLU A 185 5.81 -11.23 14.36
CA GLU A 185 4.66 -11.36 13.45
C GLU A 185 3.84 -12.62 13.75
N TYR A 186 2.52 -12.50 13.74
CA TYR A 186 1.58 -13.61 13.83
C TYR A 186 0.72 -13.64 12.57
N PHE A 187 0.70 -14.79 11.90
CA PHE A 187 -0.02 -14.99 10.65
C PHE A 187 -1.27 -15.83 10.89
N THR A 188 -2.40 -15.38 10.35
CA THR A 188 -3.63 -16.17 10.36
C THR A 188 -4.53 -15.78 9.20
N ARG A 189 -5.25 -16.76 8.64
CA ARG A 189 -6.36 -16.49 7.70
C ARG A 189 -7.66 -16.10 8.42
N ASN A 190 -7.72 -16.39 9.72
CA ASN A 190 -8.92 -16.21 10.53
C ASN A 190 -8.89 -14.85 11.24
N VAL A 191 -9.81 -13.98 10.85
CA VAL A 191 -9.99 -12.63 11.39
C VAL A 191 -10.34 -12.62 12.87
N GLY A 192 -11.16 -13.57 13.33
CA GLY A 192 -11.50 -13.71 14.74
C GLY A 192 -10.24 -13.95 15.59
N LYS A 193 -9.38 -14.89 15.15
CA LYS A 193 -8.07 -15.12 15.77
C LYS A 193 -7.14 -13.91 15.66
N THR A 194 -7.20 -13.16 14.56
CA THR A 194 -6.45 -11.90 14.42
C THR A 194 -6.82 -10.90 15.51
N LEU A 195 -8.13 -10.69 15.72
CA LEU A 195 -8.65 -9.74 16.72
C LEU A 195 -8.39 -10.23 18.15
N GLU A 196 -8.54 -11.53 18.40
CA GLU A 196 -8.22 -12.15 19.70
C GLU A 196 -6.74 -11.94 20.05
N VAL A 197 -5.84 -12.24 19.11
CA VAL A 197 -4.40 -12.03 19.28
C VAL A 197 -4.08 -10.55 19.48
N ALA A 198 -4.64 -9.66 18.66
CA ALA A 198 -4.43 -8.22 18.80
C ALA A 198 -4.90 -7.70 20.17
N GLY A 199 -6.12 -8.03 20.59
CA GLY A 199 -6.67 -7.63 21.89
C GLY A 199 -5.88 -8.20 23.07
N ARG A 200 -5.36 -9.43 22.94
CA ARG A 200 -4.48 -10.03 23.95
C ARG A 200 -3.15 -9.29 24.08
N LEU A 201 -2.55 -8.91 22.95
CA LEU A 201 -1.32 -8.11 22.95
C LEU A 201 -1.57 -6.69 23.52
N GLU A 202 -2.70 -6.06 23.18
CA GLU A 202 -3.13 -4.77 23.76
C GLU A 202 -3.34 -4.84 25.27
N SER A 203 -3.96 -5.92 25.75
CA SER A 203 -4.16 -6.17 27.19
C SER A 203 -2.85 -6.36 27.94
N ALA A 204 -1.79 -6.81 27.25
CA ALA A 204 -0.43 -6.88 27.77
C ALA A 204 0.33 -5.54 27.68
N GLY A 205 -0.34 -4.44 27.29
CA GLY A 205 0.24 -3.11 27.17
C GLY A 205 1.08 -2.89 25.90
N LEU A 206 0.99 -3.79 24.93
CA LEU A 206 1.70 -3.70 23.65
C LEU A 206 0.84 -2.99 22.61
N ARG A 207 1.46 -2.53 21.51
CA ARG A 207 0.77 -1.82 20.42
C ARG A 207 0.86 -2.64 19.12
N PRO A 208 -0.01 -3.66 18.94
CA PRO A 208 -0.01 -4.47 17.74
C PRO A 208 -0.51 -3.67 16.53
N ASN A 209 0.02 -4.01 15.36
CA ASN A 209 -0.46 -3.52 14.08
C ASN A 209 -1.10 -4.68 13.33
N VAL A 210 -2.28 -4.46 12.76
CA VAL A 210 -2.98 -5.46 11.94
C VAL A 210 -2.96 -5.02 10.49
N VAL A 211 -2.36 -5.84 9.63
CA VAL A 211 -2.31 -5.61 8.19
C VAL A 211 -2.82 -6.82 7.44
N ARG A 212 -3.45 -6.57 6.28
CA ARG A 212 -3.82 -7.64 5.35
C ARG A 212 -2.66 -7.87 4.40
N PHE A 213 -2.18 -9.10 4.32
CA PHE A 213 -1.11 -9.53 3.43
C PHE A 213 -1.59 -10.73 2.61
N ASN A 214 -1.89 -10.50 1.33
CA ASN A 214 -2.50 -11.49 0.44
C ASN A 214 -3.80 -12.09 1.02
N ALA A 215 -3.82 -13.40 1.24
CA ALA A 215 -4.93 -14.15 1.82
C ALA A 215 -4.88 -14.19 3.37
N ASP A 216 -3.79 -13.74 3.98
CA ASP A 216 -3.56 -13.79 5.42
C ASP A 216 -3.70 -12.41 6.07
N TYR A 217 -3.93 -12.43 7.37
CA TYR A 217 -3.84 -11.29 8.27
C TYR A 217 -2.56 -11.44 9.09
N VAL A 218 -1.80 -10.35 9.18
CA VAL A 218 -0.57 -10.28 9.95
C VAL A 218 -0.80 -9.34 11.12
N VAL A 219 -0.65 -9.86 12.33
CA VAL A 219 -0.56 -9.05 13.55
C VAL A 219 0.90 -8.93 13.92
N TYR A 220 1.44 -7.72 13.99
CA TYR A 220 2.85 -7.54 14.34
C TYR A 220 3.09 -6.49 15.40
N ILE A 221 4.13 -6.71 16.20
CA ILE A 221 4.66 -5.74 17.17
C ILE A 221 5.93 -5.14 16.60
N ALA A 222 6.03 -3.81 16.67
CA ALA A 222 7.18 -3.07 16.16
C ALA A 222 8.40 -3.21 17.08
N THR A 223 9.60 -3.01 16.53
CA THR A 223 10.89 -3.12 17.22
C THR A 223 10.90 -2.40 18.57
N THR A 224 10.34 -1.18 18.66
CA THR A 224 10.35 -0.38 19.90
C THR A 224 9.61 -1.04 21.05
N ASP A 225 8.39 -1.52 20.78
CA ASP A 225 7.59 -2.20 21.82
C ASP A 225 8.16 -3.58 22.13
N PHE A 226 8.75 -4.24 21.14
CA PHE A 226 9.40 -5.52 21.32
C PHE A 226 10.69 -5.42 22.17
N LEU A 227 11.48 -4.35 22.00
CA LEU A 227 12.64 -4.06 22.86
C LEU A 227 12.22 -3.71 24.29
N ARG A 228 11.17 -2.89 24.47
CA ARG A 228 10.61 -2.59 25.79
C ARG A 228 10.11 -3.85 26.50
N LEU A 229 9.55 -4.80 25.75
CA LEU A 229 9.18 -6.10 26.28
C LEU A 229 10.41 -6.89 26.71
N ALA A 230 11.46 -6.95 25.87
CA ALA A 230 12.71 -7.62 26.19
C ALA A 230 13.43 -7.04 27.43
N GLU A 231 13.27 -5.75 27.73
CA GLU A 231 13.79 -5.15 28.96
C GLU A 231 13.19 -5.76 30.23
N ARG A 232 11.97 -6.32 30.15
CA ARG A 232 11.22 -6.85 31.30
C ARG A 232 11.05 -8.37 31.26
N ASP A 233 11.09 -8.97 30.08
CA ASP A 233 10.91 -10.40 29.85
C ASP A 233 12.22 -11.02 29.34
N GLU A 234 12.86 -11.82 30.20
CA GLU A 234 14.13 -12.49 29.91
C GLU A 234 13.99 -13.52 28.78
N ALA A 235 12.87 -14.24 28.71
CA ALA A 235 12.64 -15.24 27.67
C ALA A 235 12.55 -14.58 26.30
N VAL A 236 11.85 -13.45 26.21
CA VAL A 236 11.78 -12.63 24.98
C VAL A 236 13.16 -12.08 24.63
N ARG A 237 13.90 -11.52 25.59
CA ARG A 237 15.27 -11.01 25.37
C ARG A 237 16.20 -12.10 24.83
N ARG A 238 16.16 -13.28 25.42
CA ARG A 238 16.98 -14.44 25.00
C ARG A 238 16.59 -14.92 23.61
N ALA A 239 15.30 -14.98 23.29
CA ALA A 239 14.83 -15.36 21.96
C ALA A 239 15.30 -14.37 20.88
N MET A 240 15.23 -13.06 21.17
CA MET A 240 15.77 -12.02 20.28
C MET A 240 17.27 -12.15 20.08
N ALA A 241 18.04 -12.32 21.16
CA ALA A 241 19.49 -12.45 21.11
C ALA A 241 19.92 -13.65 20.26
N LEU A 242 19.30 -14.81 20.48
CA LEU A 242 19.60 -16.04 19.73
C LEU A 242 19.25 -15.88 18.25
N TYR A 243 18.12 -15.26 17.94
CA TYR A 243 17.73 -15.02 16.55
C TYR A 243 18.69 -14.06 15.84
N LEU A 244 19.08 -12.95 16.47
CA LEU A 244 20.04 -12.01 15.90
C LEU A 244 21.42 -12.63 15.75
N ALA A 245 21.91 -13.40 16.73
CA ALA A 245 23.18 -14.11 16.63
C ALA A 245 23.19 -15.10 15.46
N GLU A 246 22.10 -15.84 15.28
CA GLU A 246 21.96 -16.77 14.16
C GLU A 246 21.92 -16.03 12.80
N LYS A 247 21.22 -14.90 12.71
CA LYS A 247 21.17 -14.10 11.47
C LYS A 247 22.49 -13.36 11.19
N ALA A 248 23.27 -13.01 12.21
CA ALA A 248 24.63 -12.48 12.02
C ALA A 248 25.58 -13.55 11.46
N LYS A 249 25.51 -14.79 11.97
CA LYS A 249 26.40 -15.89 11.56
C LYS A 249 25.97 -16.50 10.22
N ASN A 250 24.70 -16.90 10.11
CA ASN A 250 24.18 -17.76 9.04
C ASN A 250 23.20 -17.04 8.10
N GLY A 251 22.88 -15.77 8.35
CA GLY A 251 21.94 -15.02 7.51
C GLY A 251 22.51 -14.64 6.15
N THR A 252 21.62 -14.27 5.22
CA THR A 252 21.99 -13.66 3.92
C THR A 252 22.77 -12.35 4.13
N PRO A 253 23.53 -11.86 3.12
CA PRO A 253 24.28 -10.59 3.25
C PRO A 253 23.42 -9.42 3.76
N ARG A 254 22.19 -9.31 3.26
CA ARG A 254 21.22 -8.29 3.69
C ARG A 254 20.74 -8.49 5.13
N GLN A 255 20.55 -9.73 5.57
CA GLN A 255 20.18 -10.03 6.96
C GLN A 255 21.31 -9.72 7.94
N ARG A 256 22.56 -10.01 7.56
CA ARG A 256 23.75 -9.68 8.36
C ARG A 256 23.89 -8.16 8.54
N GLU A 257 23.77 -7.41 7.45
CA GLU A 257 23.81 -5.94 7.48
C GLU A 257 22.70 -5.34 8.38
N VAL A 258 21.46 -5.83 8.24
CA VAL A 258 20.33 -5.36 9.06
C VAL A 258 20.53 -5.71 10.54
N THR A 259 21.05 -6.91 10.83
CA THR A 259 21.35 -7.37 12.18
C THR A 259 22.41 -6.50 12.83
N GLU A 260 23.50 -6.21 12.12
CA GLU A 260 24.56 -5.34 12.60
C GLU A 260 24.05 -3.93 12.93
N LYS A 261 23.21 -3.35 12.06
CA LYS A 261 22.58 -2.05 12.32
C LYS A 261 21.67 -2.06 13.55
N ILE A 262 21.00 -3.19 13.85
CA ILE A 262 20.19 -3.33 15.07
C ILE A 262 21.08 -3.42 16.30
N LEU A 263 22.10 -4.29 16.28
CA LEU A 263 23.01 -4.53 17.41
C LEU A 263 23.80 -3.26 17.78
N ARG A 264 24.28 -2.49 16.79
CA ARG A 264 24.98 -1.21 17.02
C ARG A 264 24.11 -0.15 17.71
N ARG A 265 22.78 -0.17 17.48
CA ARG A 265 21.85 0.82 18.05
C ARG A 265 21.30 0.42 19.41
N HIS A 266 21.23 -0.87 19.69
CA HIS A 266 20.58 -1.41 20.87
C HIS A 266 21.50 -2.44 21.54
N PRO A 267 22.42 -2.01 22.43
CA PRO A 267 23.33 -2.89 23.16
C PRO A 267 22.63 -3.67 24.30
N LEU A 268 21.32 -3.92 24.17
CA LEU A 268 20.53 -4.71 25.14
C LEU A 268 20.88 -6.21 25.13
N PHE A 269 21.71 -6.62 24.19
CA PHE A 269 22.17 -7.99 24.02
C PHE A 269 23.67 -8.04 24.28
N PRO A 270 24.18 -8.85 25.24
CA PRO A 270 25.61 -9.05 25.37
C PRO A 270 26.10 -9.66 24.06
N LEU A 271 26.88 -8.89 23.31
CA LEU A 271 27.58 -9.40 22.14
C LEU A 271 28.53 -10.50 22.63
N PRO A 272 28.46 -11.75 22.13
CA PRO A 272 29.59 -12.63 22.27
C PRO A 272 30.72 -11.95 21.49
N ILE A 273 31.70 -11.41 22.22
CA ILE A 273 32.89 -10.71 21.70
C ILE A 273 33.68 -11.58 20.69
N ALA A 274 33.39 -12.88 20.63
CA ALA A 274 33.99 -13.84 19.71
C ALA A 274 33.68 -13.66 18.20
N PHE A 275 32.83 -12.70 17.79
CA PHE A 275 32.44 -12.52 16.37
C PHE A 275 32.97 -11.23 15.72
N LEU A 276 33.90 -10.51 16.37
CA LEU A 276 34.46 -9.24 15.87
C LEU A 276 35.96 -9.28 15.53
N LEU A 277 36.58 -10.46 15.42
CA LEU A 277 37.94 -10.57 14.87
C LEU A 277 37.92 -11.27 13.50
N PRO A 278 38.75 -10.80 12.56
CA PRO A 278 38.70 -11.16 11.14
C PRO A 278 38.99 -12.64 10.88
#